data_AF-A0A2J8A0S9-F1
#
_entry.id   AF-A0A2J8A0S9-F1
#
_cell.length_a   1.000
_cell.length_b   1.000
_cell.length_c   1.000
_cell.angle_alpha   90.00
_cell.angle_beta   90.00
_cell.angle_gamma   90.00
#
_symmetry.space_group_name_H-M   'P 1'
#
loop_
_entity.id
_entity.type
_entity.pdbx_description
1 polymer ?
#
loop_
_entity_poly.entity_id
_entity_poly.type
_entity_poly.pdbx_seq_one_letter_code
_entity_poly.pdbx_strand_id
1 'polypeptide(L)'
;MWADRGNHTLASPASDLVAHLRPALLPQPTTRGMAVSSPPSASLAQQPPQLAHLHVLLLRTAQIHEEEWSYIPVGGPLPLADPTVTAFGAAANLVHPATGFSVSRSFREAPLVAAEIEAALGAGLSVADASKRVWDKLWPMEKRTQASFHVFGMELLATLDLSATNAFFNTFFRLPAFFWRGFLASTLSAGQLIGFALVVFTLAPVSIKYKLIEHLVTVWYLNNLVLARRELERSAPPTGVG
;
A
#
# COMPACT_ATOMS: atom_id res chain seq x y z
N MET A 1 23.59 34.90 -51.93
CA MET A 1 22.28 34.39 -52.41
C MET A 1 21.80 33.38 -51.38
N TRP A 2 20.70 33.72 -50.68
CA TRP A 2 19.76 32.91 -49.86
C TRP A 2 20.17 31.51 -49.32
N ALA A 3 20.06 31.23 -48.00
CA ALA A 3 18.89 30.69 -47.24
C ALA A 3 18.56 29.21 -47.64
N ASP A 4 18.25 28.23 -46.79
CA ASP A 4 17.58 28.18 -45.48
C ASP A 4 17.83 26.81 -44.79
N ARG A 5 17.43 26.74 -43.51
CA ARG A 5 17.61 25.76 -42.44
C ARG A 5 16.87 24.43 -42.60
N GLY A 6 17.50 23.37 -42.08
CA GLY A 6 16.86 22.13 -41.62
C GLY A 6 17.16 21.92 -40.14
N ASN A 7 16.11 21.84 -39.34
CA ASN A 7 16.09 21.87 -37.88
C ASN A 7 16.49 20.51 -37.26
N HIS A 8 17.66 20.40 -36.63
CA HIS A 8 17.99 19.30 -35.72
C HIS A 8 17.65 19.71 -34.28
N THR A 9 16.47 19.31 -33.80
CA THR A 9 16.14 19.46 -32.39
C THR A 9 16.70 18.26 -31.63
N LEU A 10 17.73 18.53 -30.83
CA LEU A 10 18.27 17.59 -29.84
C LEU A 10 17.14 17.25 -28.84
N ALA A 11 16.75 15.98 -28.80
CA ALA A 11 15.85 15.46 -27.77
C ALA A 11 16.52 15.62 -26.39
N SER A 12 15.78 16.23 -25.46
CA SER A 12 16.21 16.42 -24.08
C SER A 12 16.19 15.08 -23.32
N PRO A 13 17.20 14.74 -22.50
CA PRO A 13 17.29 13.46 -21.79
C PRO A 13 16.19 13.24 -20.73
N ALA A 14 15.27 14.19 -20.55
CA ALA A 14 14.14 14.10 -19.64
C ALA A 14 12.91 13.37 -20.22
N SER A 15 12.81 13.19 -21.55
CA SER A 15 11.63 12.54 -22.17
C SER A 15 11.64 11.02 -22.08
N ASP A 16 12.83 10.40 -21.96
CA ASP A 16 12.97 8.93 -21.97
C ASP A 16 12.70 8.29 -20.60
N LEU A 17 12.79 9.06 -19.51
CA LEU A 17 12.53 8.57 -18.16
C LEU A 17 11.02 8.38 -17.88
N VAL A 18 10.16 9.13 -18.59
CA VAL A 18 8.70 9.11 -18.40
C VAL A 18 8.04 7.94 -19.14
N ALA A 19 8.64 7.46 -20.23
CA ALA A 19 8.09 6.36 -21.04
C ALA A 19 8.15 4.98 -20.34
N HIS A 20 9.06 4.80 -19.37
CA HIS A 20 9.26 3.53 -18.68
C HIS A 20 8.39 3.35 -17.41
N LEU A 21 7.66 4.39 -16.98
CA LEU A 21 6.79 4.35 -15.81
C LEU A 21 5.31 4.32 -16.23
N ARG A 22 4.94 3.39 -17.10
CA ARG A 22 3.54 3.11 -17.39
C ARG A 22 2.98 2.33 -16.19
N PRO A 23 2.06 2.87 -15.38
CA PRO A 23 1.46 2.08 -14.32
C PRO A 23 0.69 0.95 -15.01
N ALA A 24 1.01 -0.30 -14.66
CA ALA A 24 0.14 -1.41 -14.99
C ALA A 24 -1.22 -1.07 -14.38
N LEU A 25 -2.20 -0.77 -15.24
CA LEU A 25 -3.58 -0.55 -14.84
C LEU A 25 -4.10 -1.90 -14.34
N LEU A 26 -3.89 -2.20 -13.05
CA LEU A 26 -4.56 -3.31 -12.41
C LEU A 26 -6.06 -3.00 -12.42
N PRO A 27 -6.91 -3.94 -12.87
CA PRO A 27 -8.35 -3.75 -12.85
C PRO A 27 -8.78 -3.49 -11.40
N GLN A 28 -9.55 -2.41 -11.20
CA GLN A 28 -10.15 -2.12 -9.90
C GLN A 28 -11.11 -3.28 -9.55
N PRO A 29 -11.01 -3.87 -8.34
CA PRO A 29 -11.94 -4.91 -7.94
C PRO A 29 -13.33 -4.30 -7.81
N THR A 30 -14.27 -4.76 -8.63
CA THR A 30 -15.69 -4.45 -8.44
C THR A 30 -16.20 -5.22 -7.22
N THR A 31 -17.03 -4.56 -6.41
CA THR A 31 -17.52 -4.98 -5.08
C THR A 31 -18.46 -6.20 -5.11
N ARG A 32 -18.37 -7.09 -6.11
CA ARG A 32 -19.29 -8.21 -6.29
C ARG A 32 -18.55 -9.54 -6.19
N GLY A 33 -18.64 -10.12 -4.99
CA GLY A 33 -18.22 -11.49 -4.70
C GLY A 33 -16.82 -11.56 -4.13
N MET A 34 -16.69 -12.27 -3.01
CA MET A 34 -15.43 -12.85 -2.55
C MET A 34 -14.88 -13.69 -3.70
N ALA A 35 -14.02 -13.09 -4.53
CA ALA A 35 -13.32 -13.82 -5.56
C ALA A 35 -12.29 -14.71 -4.84
N VAL A 36 -12.53 -16.01 -4.84
CA VAL A 36 -11.42 -16.97 -4.88
C VAL A 36 -10.49 -16.46 -5.97
N SER A 37 -9.30 -16.01 -5.59
CA SER A 37 -8.38 -15.37 -6.51
C SER A 37 -8.15 -16.29 -7.71
N SER A 38 -8.40 -15.79 -8.92
CA SER A 38 -7.91 -16.45 -10.13
C SER A 38 -6.41 -16.70 -9.95
N PRO A 39 -5.90 -17.86 -10.39
CA PRO A 39 -4.49 -18.18 -10.24
C PRO A 39 -3.65 -17.06 -10.86
N PRO A 40 -2.45 -16.79 -10.30
CA PRO A 40 -1.57 -15.77 -10.87
C PRO A 40 -1.30 -16.11 -12.34
N SER A 41 -1.06 -15.10 -13.17
CA SER A 41 -0.80 -15.29 -14.61
C SER A 41 0.18 -16.44 -14.83
N ALA A 42 -0.04 -17.28 -15.86
CA ALA A 42 0.66 -18.55 -16.06
C ALA A 42 2.20 -18.50 -15.93
N SER A 43 2.80 -17.31 -16.09
CA SER A 43 4.21 -17.01 -15.85
C SER A 43 4.66 -17.14 -14.38
N LEU A 44 3.83 -16.77 -13.40
CA LEU A 44 4.15 -16.88 -11.96
C LEU A 44 3.91 -18.31 -11.43
N ALA A 45 2.93 -19.02 -12.00
CA ALA A 45 2.69 -20.43 -11.70
C ALA A 45 3.81 -21.36 -12.23
N GLN A 46 4.64 -20.88 -13.16
CA GLN A 46 5.77 -21.63 -13.74
C GLN A 46 7.09 -21.44 -13.00
N GLN A 47 7.17 -20.54 -12.01
CA GLN A 47 8.38 -20.46 -11.18
C GLN A 47 8.45 -21.71 -10.31
N PRO A 48 9.61 -22.42 -10.26
CA PRO A 48 9.74 -23.59 -9.41
C PRO A 48 9.39 -23.17 -7.97
N PRO A 49 8.62 -23.98 -7.23
CA PRO A 49 8.16 -23.60 -5.92
C PRO A 49 9.34 -23.20 -5.02
N GLN A 50 9.07 -22.43 -3.97
CA GLN A 50 10.06 -22.06 -2.94
C GLN A 50 10.77 -23.27 -2.27
N LEU A 51 10.45 -24.51 -2.67
CA LEU A 51 11.18 -25.76 -2.43
C LEU A 51 12.71 -25.62 -2.64
N ALA A 52 13.17 -24.81 -3.61
CA ALA A 52 14.60 -24.57 -3.78
C ALA A 52 15.26 -23.89 -2.57
N HIS A 53 14.53 -23.02 -1.86
CA HIS A 53 15.00 -22.37 -0.62
C HIS A 53 14.92 -23.30 0.60
N LEU A 54 13.97 -24.24 0.65
CA LEU A 54 13.90 -25.26 1.72
C LEU A 54 15.11 -26.19 1.70
N HIS A 55 15.69 -26.47 0.53
CA HIS A 55 16.98 -27.18 0.41
C HIS A 55 18.14 -26.43 1.08
N VAL A 56 18.13 -25.09 1.08
CA VAL A 56 19.14 -24.26 1.77
C VAL A 56 18.99 -24.38 3.30
N LEU A 57 17.78 -24.65 3.79
CA LEU A 57 17.48 -24.89 5.21
C LEU A 57 17.63 -26.38 5.62
N LEU A 58 18.13 -27.25 4.73
CA LEU A 58 18.29 -28.70 4.95
C LEU A 58 17.00 -29.47 5.30
N LEU A 59 15.83 -28.86 5.09
CA LEU A 59 14.55 -29.52 5.33
C LEU A 59 14.12 -30.28 4.07
N ARG A 60 14.08 -31.62 4.15
CA ARG A 60 13.51 -32.45 3.09
C ARG A 60 12.00 -32.51 3.28
N THR A 61 11.25 -32.00 2.31
CA THR A 61 9.80 -32.20 2.22
C THR A 61 9.52 -33.69 2.03
N ALA A 62 8.83 -34.31 2.99
CA ALA A 62 8.51 -35.75 2.92
C ALA A 62 7.35 -36.04 1.97
N GLN A 63 6.31 -35.22 2.02
CA GLN A 63 5.11 -35.34 1.19
C GLN A 63 4.39 -33.98 1.13
N ILE A 64 3.91 -33.61 -0.06
CA ILE A 64 2.99 -32.47 -0.25
C ILE A 64 1.58 -33.05 -0.30
N HIS A 65 0.70 -32.57 0.58
CA HIS A 65 -0.69 -33.04 0.66
C HIS A 65 -1.64 -32.23 -0.22
N GLU A 66 -1.47 -30.91 -0.23
CA GLU A 66 -2.31 -29.97 -0.97
C GLU A 66 -1.52 -28.67 -1.24
N GLU A 67 -1.81 -28.02 -2.37
CA GLU A 67 -1.25 -26.72 -2.75
C GLU A 67 -2.39 -25.69 -2.83
N GLU A 68 -2.32 -24.65 -2.00
CA GLU A 68 -3.29 -23.56 -1.99
C GLU A 68 -2.62 -22.24 -2.42
N TRP A 69 -3.27 -21.51 -3.32
CA TRP A 69 -2.85 -20.18 -3.73
C TRP A 69 -3.64 -19.13 -2.96
N SER A 70 -2.93 -18.25 -2.24
CA SER A 70 -3.54 -17.15 -1.50
C SER A 70 -3.09 -15.81 -2.06
N TYR A 71 -4.05 -14.96 -2.44
CA TYR A 71 -3.78 -13.59 -2.82
C TYR A 71 -3.97 -12.65 -1.62
N ILE A 72 -2.91 -11.94 -1.24
CA ILE A 72 -2.92 -10.97 -0.15
C ILE A 72 -2.74 -9.57 -0.73
N PRO A 73 -3.81 -8.76 -0.83
CA PRO A 73 -3.68 -7.38 -1.28
C PRO A 73 -2.98 -6.55 -0.18
N VAL A 74 -1.80 -6.04 -0.48
CA VAL A 74 -1.05 -5.12 0.38
C VAL A 74 -1.00 -3.73 -0.23
N GLY A 75 -1.20 -2.70 0.59
CA GLY A 75 -1.05 -1.30 0.17
C GLY A 75 -2.08 -0.80 -0.85
N GLY A 76 -3.24 -1.46 -0.95
CA GLY A 76 -4.36 -0.97 -1.75
C GLY A 76 -4.92 0.36 -1.22
N PRO A 77 -5.71 1.10 -2.02
CA PRO A 77 -6.43 2.27 -1.53
C PRO A 77 -7.36 1.86 -0.39
N LEU A 78 -7.59 2.79 0.56
CA LEU A 78 -8.68 2.61 1.50
C LEU A 78 -9.99 2.44 0.70
N PRO A 79 -10.84 1.46 1.05
CA PRO A 79 -12.10 1.26 0.36
C PRO A 79 -12.88 2.57 0.35
N LEU A 80 -13.38 2.96 -0.82
CA LEU A 80 -14.32 4.05 -0.92
C LEU A 80 -15.54 3.65 -0.10
N ALA A 81 -16.01 4.54 0.78
CA ALA A 81 -17.21 4.29 1.56
C ALA A 81 -18.40 4.23 0.60
N ASP A 82 -18.75 3.02 0.17
CA ASP A 82 -20.01 2.78 -0.51
C ASP A 82 -21.12 2.96 0.54
N PRO A 83 -22.11 3.82 0.30
CA PRO A 83 -23.21 3.98 1.24
C PRO A 83 -23.88 2.64 1.54
N THR A 84 -23.94 1.68 0.63
CA THR A 84 -24.76 0.48 0.82
C THR A 84 -24.01 -0.72 1.41
N VAL A 85 -22.67 -0.71 1.43
CA VAL A 85 -21.88 -1.88 1.81
C VAL A 85 -20.72 -1.52 2.75
N THR A 86 -20.70 -2.18 3.91
CA THR A 86 -19.54 -2.23 4.81
C THR A 86 -18.68 -3.44 4.51
N ALA A 87 -17.37 -3.30 4.65
CA ALA A 87 -16.45 -4.43 4.64
C ALA A 87 -15.70 -4.53 5.98
N PHE A 88 -15.08 -5.69 6.23
CA PHE A 88 -14.27 -5.93 7.42
C PHE A 88 -13.03 -6.77 7.09
N GLY A 89 -12.01 -6.73 7.94
CA GLY A 89 -10.80 -7.52 7.76
C GLY A 89 -9.98 -7.11 6.54
N ALA A 90 -9.47 -8.09 5.79
CA ALA A 90 -8.70 -7.85 4.57
C ALA A 90 -9.50 -7.05 3.52
N ALA A 91 -10.81 -7.31 3.40
CA ALA A 91 -11.70 -6.57 2.49
C ALA A 91 -11.86 -5.09 2.88
N ALA A 92 -11.60 -4.75 4.15
CA ALA A 92 -11.55 -3.37 4.63
C ALA A 92 -10.15 -2.75 4.60
N ASN A 93 -9.17 -3.39 3.93
CA ASN A 93 -7.78 -2.97 3.89
C ASN A 93 -7.07 -2.97 5.26
N LEU A 94 -7.45 -3.89 6.17
CA LEU A 94 -6.78 -4.06 7.46
C LEU A 94 -5.46 -4.85 7.35
N VAL A 95 -5.05 -5.25 6.15
CA VAL A 95 -3.75 -5.87 5.89
C VAL A 95 -2.63 -4.87 6.17
N HIS A 96 -1.62 -5.25 6.94
CA HIS A 96 -0.44 -4.43 7.14
C HIS A 96 0.39 -4.41 5.84
N PRO A 97 0.60 -3.25 5.20
CA PRO A 97 1.27 -3.18 3.89
C PRO A 97 2.63 -3.86 3.85
N ALA A 98 3.50 -3.62 4.84
CA ALA A 98 4.84 -4.18 4.83
C ALA A 98 4.96 -5.67 5.22
N THR A 99 3.98 -6.26 5.92
CA THR A 99 4.09 -7.64 6.44
C THR A 99 3.07 -8.61 5.84
N GLY A 100 1.99 -8.11 5.23
CA GLY A 100 0.89 -8.93 4.74
C GLY A 100 -0.04 -9.48 5.83
N PHE A 101 0.21 -9.23 7.12
CA PHE A 101 -0.63 -9.74 8.21
C PHE A 101 -1.84 -8.84 8.48
N SER A 102 -3.01 -9.46 8.69
CA SER A 102 -4.28 -8.77 8.96
C SER A 102 -5.07 -9.31 10.15
N VAL A 103 -4.81 -10.56 10.57
CA VAL A 103 -5.64 -11.29 11.54
C VAL A 103 -5.66 -10.61 12.91
N SER A 104 -4.48 -10.31 13.46
CA SER A 104 -4.35 -9.66 14.77
C SER A 104 -5.02 -8.28 14.80
N ARG A 105 -4.83 -7.49 13.74
CA ARG A 105 -5.49 -6.19 13.59
C ARG A 105 -7.00 -6.35 13.46
N SER A 106 -7.47 -7.34 12.71
CA SER A 106 -8.90 -7.62 12.55
C SER A 106 -9.55 -7.95 13.90
N PHE A 107 -8.95 -8.83 14.72
CA PHE A 107 -9.47 -9.12 16.05
C PHE A 107 -9.52 -7.89 16.96
N ARG A 108 -8.53 -7.00 16.87
CA ARG A 108 -8.52 -5.75 17.65
C ARG A 108 -9.63 -4.78 17.24
N GLU A 109 -9.95 -4.71 15.95
CA GLU A 109 -10.95 -3.77 15.41
C GLU A 109 -12.39 -4.32 15.51
N ALA A 110 -12.57 -5.64 15.62
CA ALA A 110 -13.88 -6.28 15.59
C ALA A 110 -14.87 -5.77 16.66
N PRO A 111 -14.49 -5.61 17.95
CA PRO A 111 -15.42 -5.13 18.97
C PRO A 111 -15.95 -3.72 18.69
N LEU A 112 -15.07 -2.85 18.18
CA LEU A 112 -15.43 -1.47 17.83
C LEU A 112 -16.42 -1.44 16.67
N VAL A 113 -16.20 -2.26 15.63
CA VAL A 113 -17.11 -2.34 14.49
C VAL A 113 -18.46 -2.93 14.91
N ALA A 114 -18.45 -4.00 15.72
CA ALA A 114 -19.68 -4.62 16.22
C ALA A 114 -20.53 -3.64 17.04
N ALA A 115 -19.91 -2.86 17.93
CA ALA A 115 -20.60 -1.86 18.73
C ALA A 115 -21.22 -0.73 17.88
N GLU A 116 -20.56 -0.28 16.81
CA GLU A 116 -21.15 0.72 15.91
C GLU A 116 -22.32 0.16 15.09
N ILE A 117 -22.24 -1.11 14.69
CA ILE A 117 -23.36 -1.78 14.01
C ILE A 117 -24.56 -1.88 14.95
N GLU A 118 -24.35 -2.33 16.19
CA GLU A 118 -25.40 -2.40 17.22
C GLU A 118 -26.04 -1.02 17.46
N ALA A 119 -25.22 0.02 17.64
CA ALA A 119 -25.72 1.38 17.85
C ALA A 119 -26.47 1.94 16.64
N ALA A 120 -26.04 1.63 15.42
CA ALA A 120 -26.73 2.05 14.20
C ALA A 120 -28.10 1.38 14.05
N LEU A 121 -28.18 0.08 14.36
CA LEU A 121 -29.44 -0.69 14.35
C LEU A 121 -30.40 -0.19 15.44
N GLY A 122 -29.90 0.05 16.66
CA GLY A 122 -30.70 0.56 17.77
C GLY A 122 -31.26 1.96 17.53
N ALA A 123 -30.56 2.78 16.74
CA ALA A 123 -31.02 4.11 16.33
C ALA A 123 -31.95 4.09 15.10
N GLY A 124 -32.18 2.93 14.48
CA GLY A 124 -33.02 2.80 13.28
C GLY A 124 -32.45 3.53 12.06
N LEU A 125 -31.11 3.62 11.94
CA LEU A 125 -30.47 4.29 10.81
C LEU A 125 -30.76 3.58 9.49
N SER A 126 -30.76 4.35 8.40
CA SER A 126 -30.77 3.76 7.05
C SER A 126 -29.50 2.91 6.84
N VAL A 127 -29.56 1.94 5.93
CA VAL A 127 -28.37 1.14 5.55
C VAL A 127 -27.22 2.06 5.11
N ALA A 128 -27.54 3.14 4.39
CA ALA A 128 -26.60 4.16 3.94
C ALA A 128 -25.83 4.81 5.10
N ASP A 129 -26.58 5.26 6.10
CA ASP A 129 -26.01 5.99 7.24
C ASP A 129 -25.27 5.05 8.19
N ALA A 130 -25.78 3.83 8.39
CA ALA A 130 -25.13 2.79 9.16
C ALA A 130 -23.76 2.42 8.54
N SER A 131 -23.71 2.21 7.23
CA SER A 131 -22.47 1.89 6.52
C SER A 131 -21.45 3.01 6.65
N LYS A 132 -21.87 4.26 6.39
CA LYS A 132 -21.01 5.43 6.52
C LYS A 132 -20.43 5.54 7.92
N ARG A 133 -21.26 5.33 8.96
CA ARG A 133 -20.83 5.39 10.37
C ARG A 133 -19.79 4.32 10.69
N VAL A 134 -19.98 3.09 10.20
CA VAL A 134 -18.98 2.01 10.35
C VAL A 134 -17.67 2.38 9.67
N TRP A 135 -17.70 2.89 8.43
CA TRP A 135 -16.51 3.31 7.70
C TRP A 135 -15.76 4.45 8.40
N ASP A 136 -16.47 5.46 8.87
CA ASP A 136 -15.90 6.60 9.59
C ASP A 136 -15.24 6.15 10.92
N LYS A 137 -15.84 5.17 11.59
CA LYS A 137 -15.27 4.61 12.83
C LYS A 137 -14.08 3.68 12.57
N LEU A 138 -14.14 2.87 11.53
CA LEU A 138 -13.08 1.92 11.19
C LEU A 138 -11.85 2.65 10.66
N TRP A 139 -12.04 3.71 9.87
CA TRP A 139 -10.99 4.49 9.23
C TRP A 139 -11.07 6.00 9.54
N PRO A 140 -10.91 6.40 10.82
CA PRO A 140 -10.74 7.80 11.18
C PRO A 140 -9.42 8.33 10.60
N MET A 141 -9.31 9.66 10.51
CA MET A 141 -8.16 10.32 9.87
C MET A 141 -6.82 9.80 10.37
N GLU A 142 -6.68 9.60 11.69
CA GLU A 142 -5.45 9.06 12.27
C GLU A 142 -5.06 7.68 11.69
N LYS A 143 -6.01 6.73 11.59
CA LYS A 143 -5.72 5.41 11.01
C LYS A 143 -5.43 5.50 9.52
N ARG A 144 -6.01 6.47 8.80
CA ARG A 144 -5.65 6.72 7.39
C ARG A 144 -4.21 7.20 7.28
N THR A 145 -3.79 8.13 8.13
CA THR A 145 -2.39 8.60 8.20
C THR A 145 -1.43 7.46 8.55
N GLN A 146 -1.78 6.64 9.53
CA GLN A 146 -0.99 5.44 9.86
C GLN A 146 -0.90 4.51 8.65
N ALA A 147 -2.00 4.19 7.98
CA ALA A 147 -1.97 3.33 6.80
C ALA A 147 -1.09 3.92 5.69
N SER A 148 -1.20 5.21 5.38
CA SER A 148 -0.33 5.88 4.41
C SER A 148 1.15 5.77 4.78
N PHE A 149 1.48 5.88 6.07
CA PHE A 149 2.86 5.68 6.53
C PHE A 149 3.36 4.25 6.31
N HIS A 150 2.53 3.24 6.59
CA HIS A 150 2.92 1.85 6.35
C HIS A 150 3.02 1.52 4.85
N VAL A 151 2.18 2.13 4.00
CA VAL A 151 2.28 2.03 2.53
C VAL A 151 3.60 2.63 2.07
N PHE A 152 3.94 3.84 2.51
CA PHE A 152 5.24 4.46 2.23
C PHE A 152 6.42 3.55 2.65
N GLY A 153 6.34 2.97 3.86
CA GLY A 153 7.37 2.04 4.32
C GLY A 153 7.48 0.79 3.44
N MET A 154 6.35 0.23 2.99
CA MET A 154 6.32 -0.92 2.08
C MET A 154 6.91 -0.59 0.71
N GLU A 155 6.51 0.55 0.13
CA GLU A 155 7.04 1.01 -1.16
C GLU A 155 8.55 1.24 -1.09
N LEU A 156 9.04 1.87 -0.01
CA LEU A 156 10.47 2.01 0.23
C LEU A 156 11.17 0.64 0.25
N LEU A 157 10.65 -0.30 1.05
CA LEU A 157 11.23 -1.65 1.14
C LEU A 157 11.29 -2.35 -0.22
N ALA A 158 10.27 -2.20 -1.06
CA ALA A 158 10.22 -2.78 -2.40
C ALA A 158 11.30 -2.22 -3.36
N THR A 159 11.88 -1.07 -3.05
CA THR A 159 12.96 -0.45 -3.86
C THR A 159 14.37 -0.82 -3.40
N LEU A 160 14.52 -1.48 -2.24
CA LEU A 160 15.82 -1.80 -1.68
C LEU A 160 16.42 -3.06 -2.32
N ASP A 161 17.73 -3.02 -2.61
CA ASP A 161 18.49 -4.23 -2.95
C ASP A 161 18.77 -5.10 -1.71
N LEU A 162 19.38 -6.27 -1.89
CA LEU A 162 19.67 -7.19 -0.79
C LEU A 162 20.55 -6.57 0.31
N SER A 163 21.57 -5.79 -0.07
CA SER A 163 22.49 -5.16 0.88
C SER A 163 21.78 -4.09 1.72
N ALA A 164 21.02 -3.23 1.05
CA ALA A 164 20.21 -2.19 1.67
C ALA A 164 19.09 -2.79 2.55
N THR A 165 18.46 -3.86 2.10
CA THR A 165 17.43 -4.59 2.87
C THR A 165 18.02 -5.13 4.17
N ASN A 166 19.17 -5.79 4.11
CA ASN A 166 19.87 -6.29 5.31
C ASN A 166 20.26 -5.15 6.26
N ALA A 167 20.81 -4.05 5.72
CA ALA A 167 21.17 -2.88 6.51
C ALA A 167 19.95 -2.22 7.18
N PHE A 168 18.83 -2.12 6.47
CA PHE A 168 17.58 -1.61 6.99
C PHE A 168 17.07 -2.49 8.15
N PHE A 169 16.92 -3.80 7.95
CA PHE A 169 16.40 -4.68 8.99
C PHE A 169 17.33 -4.79 10.21
N ASN A 170 18.65 -4.78 10.00
CA ASN A 170 19.62 -4.67 11.09
C ASN A 170 19.42 -3.39 11.92
N THR A 171 19.12 -2.27 11.27
CA THR A 171 18.80 -1.01 11.96
C THR A 171 17.44 -1.09 12.66
N PHE A 172 16.43 -1.58 11.96
CA PHE A 172 15.04 -1.68 12.42
C PHE A 172 14.91 -2.54 13.69
N PHE A 173 15.56 -3.71 13.74
CA PHE A 173 15.50 -4.58 14.92
C PHE A 173 16.38 -4.13 16.09
N ARG A 174 17.32 -3.19 15.87
CA ARG A 174 18.10 -2.54 16.93
C ARG A 174 17.34 -1.39 17.61
N LEU A 175 16.21 -0.96 17.05
CA LEU A 175 15.34 0.02 17.69
C LEU A 175 14.82 -0.50 19.04
N PRO A 176 14.46 0.40 19.96
CA PRO A 176 13.70 0.02 21.15
C PRO A 176 12.51 -0.86 20.80
N ALA A 177 12.27 -1.92 21.58
CA ALA A 177 11.25 -2.92 21.29
C ALA A 177 9.85 -2.34 21.07
N PHE A 178 9.55 -1.24 21.76
CA PHE A 178 8.34 -0.45 21.56
C PHE A 178 8.09 -0.08 20.10
N PHE A 179 9.12 0.40 19.39
CA PHE A 179 9.00 0.92 18.04
C PHE A 179 8.79 -0.17 17.00
N TRP A 180 9.68 -1.17 16.95
CA TRP A 180 9.57 -2.19 15.91
C TRP A 180 8.35 -3.11 16.14
N ARG A 181 8.03 -3.47 17.40
CA ARG A 181 6.82 -4.25 17.70
C ARG A 181 5.58 -3.44 17.39
N GLY A 182 5.58 -2.16 17.77
CA GLY A 182 4.46 -1.27 17.54
C GLY A 182 4.16 -1.08 16.05
N PHE A 183 5.22 -0.90 15.25
CA PHE A 183 5.13 -0.79 13.79
C PHE A 183 4.54 -2.08 13.21
N LEU A 184 5.12 -3.25 13.48
CA LEU A 184 4.64 -4.54 12.95
C LEU A 184 3.20 -4.88 13.38
N ALA A 185 2.78 -4.44 14.56
CA ALA A 185 1.43 -4.64 15.07
C ALA A 185 0.42 -3.56 14.63
N SER A 186 0.85 -2.55 13.85
CA SER A 186 0.08 -1.35 13.51
C SER A 186 -0.59 -0.72 14.74
N THR A 187 0.16 -0.54 15.84
CA THR A 187 -0.35 0.04 17.11
C THR A 187 0.20 1.42 17.42
N LEU A 188 1.21 1.87 16.67
CA LEU A 188 1.79 3.20 16.87
C LEU A 188 0.83 4.29 16.40
N SER A 189 0.70 5.35 17.20
CA SER A 189 0.01 6.57 16.79
C SER A 189 0.75 7.26 15.64
N ALA A 190 0.07 8.17 14.94
CA ALA A 190 0.72 8.93 13.86
C ALA A 190 1.97 9.69 14.34
N GLY A 191 1.92 10.28 15.54
CA GLY A 191 3.08 10.95 16.15
C GLY A 191 4.21 9.98 16.51
N GLN A 192 3.87 8.78 16.99
CA GLN A 192 4.88 7.74 17.27
C GLN A 192 5.52 7.19 15.99
N LEU A 193 4.78 7.14 14.87
CA LEU A 193 5.34 6.78 13.56
C LEU A 193 6.34 7.84 13.05
N ILE A 194 6.09 9.12 13.31
CA ILE A 194 7.08 10.18 13.04
C ILE A 194 8.32 9.96 13.91
N GLY A 195 8.15 9.70 15.21
CA GLY A 195 9.26 9.36 16.10
C GLY A 195 10.04 8.14 15.62
N PHE A 196 9.35 7.08 15.21
CA PHE A 196 9.93 5.90 14.59
C PHE A 196 10.78 6.26 13.36
N ALA A 197 10.22 7.04 12.43
CA ALA A 197 10.92 7.46 11.21
C ALA A 197 12.19 8.24 11.53
N LEU A 198 12.14 9.16 12.50
CA LEU A 198 13.29 9.94 12.92
C LEU A 198 14.39 9.06 13.51
N VAL A 199 14.05 8.13 14.40
CA VAL A 199 15.04 7.23 15.02
C VAL A 199 15.63 6.27 13.98
N VAL A 200 14.81 5.74 13.06
CA VAL A 200 15.33 4.96 11.93
C VAL A 200 16.30 5.79 11.11
N PHE A 201 15.93 7.03 10.74
CA PHE A 201 16.79 7.89 9.93
C PHE A 201 18.08 8.29 10.63
N THR A 202 18.08 8.49 11.95
CA THR A 202 19.31 8.81 12.68
C THR A 202 20.28 7.63 12.70
N LEU A 203 19.77 6.42 12.97
CA LEU A 203 20.57 5.20 13.12
C LEU A 203 20.93 4.52 11.79
N ALA A 204 20.16 4.75 10.73
CA ALA A 204 20.36 4.07 9.46
C ALA A 204 21.70 4.45 8.80
N PRO A 205 22.35 3.53 8.07
CA PRO A 205 23.50 3.85 7.24
C PRO A 205 23.17 4.91 6.18
N VAL A 206 24.18 5.65 5.74
CA VAL A 206 24.03 6.74 4.76
C VAL A 206 23.35 6.29 3.46
N SER A 207 23.62 5.06 3.01
CA SER A 207 22.95 4.45 1.84
C SER A 207 21.42 4.39 1.99
N ILE A 208 20.94 4.02 3.17
CA ILE A 208 19.49 3.97 3.48
C ILE A 208 18.91 5.36 3.59
N LYS A 209 19.64 6.32 4.17
CA LYS A 209 19.18 7.72 4.26
C LYS A 209 18.94 8.32 2.88
N TYR A 210 19.84 8.09 1.92
CA TYR A 210 19.66 8.53 0.54
C TYR A 210 18.41 7.91 -0.09
N LYS A 211 18.21 6.61 0.07
CA LYS A 211 17.02 5.92 -0.45
C LYS A 211 15.72 6.44 0.17
N LEU A 212 15.74 6.75 1.48
CA LEU A 212 14.60 7.34 2.17
C LEU A 212 14.24 8.73 1.59
N ILE A 213 15.25 9.58 1.36
CA ILE A 213 15.07 10.93 0.81
C ILE A 213 14.61 10.85 -0.64
N GLU A 214 15.25 10.00 -1.46
CA GLU A 214 14.88 9.75 -2.85
C GLU A 214 13.41 9.36 -2.94
N HIS A 215 13.00 8.35 -2.18
CA HIS A 215 11.62 7.88 -2.18
C HIS A 215 10.62 8.94 -1.65
N LEU A 216 10.98 9.68 -0.60
CA LEU A 216 10.16 10.77 -0.07
C LEU A 216 9.90 11.86 -1.13
N VAL A 217 10.94 12.27 -1.86
CA VAL A 217 10.83 13.28 -2.92
C VAL A 217 9.98 12.76 -4.08
N THR A 218 10.18 11.51 -4.49
CA THR A 218 9.38 10.87 -5.56
C THR A 218 7.90 10.84 -5.20
N VAL A 219 7.56 10.33 -4.00
CA VAL A 219 6.16 10.24 -3.55
C VAL A 219 5.55 11.64 -3.41
N TRP A 220 6.29 12.60 -2.86
CA TRP A 220 5.83 13.99 -2.77
C TRP A 220 5.52 14.57 -4.15
N TYR A 221 6.41 14.41 -5.12
CA TYR A 221 6.23 14.94 -6.47
C TYR A 221 5.02 14.32 -7.17
N LEU A 222 4.89 12.98 -7.10
CA LEU A 222 3.75 12.27 -7.69
C LEU A 222 2.42 12.72 -7.08
N ASN A 223 2.36 12.88 -5.77
CA ASN A 223 1.15 13.36 -5.09
C ASN A 223 0.77 14.78 -5.53
N ASN A 224 1.73 15.69 -5.65
CA ASN A 224 1.46 17.07 -6.12
C ASN A 224 0.97 17.08 -7.57
N LEU A 225 1.54 16.26 -8.45
CA LEU A 225 1.07 16.14 -9.83
C LEU A 225 -0.36 15.59 -9.92
N VAL A 226 -0.70 14.57 -9.13
CA VAL A 226 -2.05 14.01 -9.09
C VAL A 226 -3.05 15.05 -8.58
N LEU A 227 -2.69 15.83 -7.56
CA LEU A 227 -3.54 16.91 -7.05
C LEU A 227 -3.76 17.99 -8.12
N ALA A 228 -2.69 18.46 -8.77
CA ALA A 228 -2.78 19.44 -9.85
C ALA A 228 -3.67 18.94 -11.01
N ARG A 229 -3.55 17.65 -11.38
CA ARG A 229 -4.42 17.03 -12.39
C ARG A 229 -5.89 17.04 -11.98
N ARG A 230 -6.21 16.69 -10.72
CA ARG A 230 -7.58 16.70 -10.19
C ARG A 230 -8.18 18.09 -10.08
N GLU A 231 -7.36 19.12 -9.88
CA GLU A 231 -7.80 20.52 -9.89
C GLU A 231 -8.13 20.97 -11.31
N LEU A 232 -7.27 20.63 -12.29
CA LEU A 232 -7.54 20.89 -13.69
C LEU A 232 -8.83 20.21 -14.17
N GLU A 233 -9.03 18.93 -13.83
CA GLU A 233 -10.25 18.17 -14.16
C GLU A 233 -11.51 18.76 -13.51
N ARG A 234 -11.42 19.34 -12.30
CA ARG A 234 -12.54 20.03 -11.65
C ARG A 234 -12.82 21.42 -12.21
N SER A 235 -11.82 22.07 -12.80
CA SER A 235 -11.94 23.41 -13.40
C SER A 235 -12.37 23.40 -14.87
N ALA A 236 -12.37 22.23 -15.52
CA ALA A 236 -12.82 22.10 -16.90
C ALA A 236 -14.33 22.30 -17.02
N PRO A 237 -14.82 23.13 -17.96
CA PRO A 237 -16.25 23.33 -18.18
C PRO A 237 -16.90 22.01 -18.62
N PRO A 238 -18.17 21.74 -18.25
CA PRO A 238 -18.86 20.54 -18.71
C PRO A 238 -18.90 20.57 -20.23
N THR A 239 -18.31 19.57 -20.87
CA THR A 239 -18.44 19.36 -22.32
C THR A 239 -19.91 19.11 -22.62
N GLY A 240 -20.60 20.14 -23.10
CA GLY A 240 -21.98 20.06 -23.54
C GLY A 240 -22.10 19.02 -24.66
N VAL A 241 -22.85 17.97 -24.39
CA VAL A 241 -23.36 17.07 -25.44
C VAL A 241 -24.62 17.73 -25.95
N GLY A 242 -24.53 18.33 -27.15
CA GLY A 242 -25.68 18.76 -27.95
C GLY A 242 -26.22 17.62 -28.80
#